data_AF-A0A0C2F9M5-F1
#
_entry.id   AF-A0A0C2F9M5-F1
#
_cell.length_a   1.000
_cell.length_b   1.000
_cell.length_c   1.000
_cell.angle_alpha   90.00
_cell.angle_beta   90.00
_cell.angle_gamma   90.00
#
_symmetry.space_group_name_H-M   'P 1'
#
loop_
_entity.id
_entity.type
_entity.pdbx_description
1 polymer ?
#
loop_
_entity_poly.entity_id
_entity_poly.type
_entity_poly.pdbx_seq_one_letter_code
_entity_poly.pdbx_strand_id
1 'polypeptide(L)' 'LHGYLVCTYETASLRRFRTGRVDNIRANTREALEWVKAMTGESSKETKLALMKKAAEKQAKVTEE' A
#
# COMPACT_ATOMS: atom_id res chain seq x y z
N LEU A 1 -15.92 -5.88 0.66
CA LEU A 1 -16.99 -5.21 1.44
C LEU A 1 -17.47 -3.92 0.76
N HIS A 2 -16.63 -2.91 0.55
CA HIS A 2 -17.07 -1.60 0.01
C HIS A 2 -17.01 -1.43 -1.52
N GLY A 3 -16.21 -2.23 -2.24
CA GLY A 3 -16.10 -2.14 -3.72
C GLY A 3 -15.23 -0.99 -4.25
N TYR A 4 -14.66 -0.18 -3.36
CA TYR A 4 -13.70 0.88 -3.68
C TYR A 4 -12.64 0.98 -2.60
N LEU A 5 -11.52 1.65 -2.92
CA LEU A 5 -10.43 1.87 -1.99
C LEU A 5 -10.76 3.03 -1.04
N VAL A 6 -10.60 2.77 0.25
CA VAL A 6 -10.84 3.75 1.33
C VAL A 6 -9.53 4.33 1.83
N CYS A 7 -9.59 5.51 2.47
CA CYS A 7 -8.43 6.08 3.14
C CYS A 7 -8.01 5.17 4.31
N THR A 8 -6.75 4.72 4.28
CA THR A 8 -6.21 3.80 5.28
C THR A 8 -5.02 4.45 5.97
N TYR A 9 -5.10 4.56 7.28
CA TYR A 9 -4.03 5.04 8.15
C TYR A 9 -3.20 3.84 8.63
N GLU A 10 -1.89 3.94 8.48
CA GLU A 10 -0.92 3.04 9.10
C GLU A 10 0.08 3.86 9.92
N THR A 11 0.50 3.33 11.06
CA THR A 11 1.38 4.04 12.00
C THR A 11 2.84 3.91 11.58
N ALA A 12 3.52 5.03 11.32
CA ALA A 12 4.96 5.07 11.04
C ALA A 12 5.74 5.48 12.30
N SER A 13 6.73 4.72 12.76
CA SER A 13 7.49 5.09 13.95
C SER A 13 8.54 6.17 13.65
N LEU A 14 8.45 7.32 14.34
CA LEU A 14 9.45 8.40 14.27
C LEU A 14 10.53 8.32 15.37
N ARG A 15 10.63 7.18 16.08
CA ARG A 15 11.55 6.98 17.22
C ARG A 15 13.03 7.17 16.89
N ARG A 16 13.40 7.29 15.62
CA ARG A 16 14.76 7.69 15.18
C ARG A 16 15.12 9.14 15.54
N PHE A 17 14.13 9.97 15.89
CA PHE A 17 14.31 11.38 16.30
C PHE A 17 14.07 11.56 17.80
N ARG A 18 14.72 12.56 18.41
CA ARG A 18 14.49 12.91 19.83
C ARG A 18 13.02 13.28 20.03
N THR A 19 12.35 12.66 21.01
CA THR A 19 10.90 12.79 21.28
C THR A 19 9.98 12.37 20.12
N GLY A 20 10.51 11.69 19.10
CA GLY A 20 9.74 11.20 17.97
C GLY A 20 8.67 10.19 18.40
N ARG A 21 7.42 10.48 18.00
CA ARG A 21 6.25 9.64 18.22
C ARG A 21 6.01 8.80 16.96
N VAL A 22 5.01 9.17 16.19
CA VAL A 22 4.55 8.45 15.00
C VAL A 22 4.09 9.43 13.93
N ASP A 23 4.18 9.02 12.67
CA ASP A 23 3.55 9.66 11.52
C ASP A 23 2.53 8.72 10.86
N ASN A 24 1.88 9.18 9.78
CA ASN A 24 0.87 8.46 9.03
C ASN A 24 1.41 7.95 7.69
N ILE A 25 1.47 6.63 7.53
CA ILE A 25 1.59 5.98 6.22
C ILE A 25 0.20 5.83 5.60
N ARG A 26 0.03 6.39 4.40
CA ARG A 26 -1.19 6.22 3.60
C ARG A 26 -1.12 4.95 2.75
N ALA A 27 -1.58 3.83 3.29
CA ALA A 27 -1.51 2.52 2.63
C ALA A 27 -2.43 2.41 1.38
N ASN A 28 -3.35 3.35 1.17
CA ASN A 28 -4.27 3.37 0.05
C ASN A 28 -3.65 3.95 -1.24
N THR A 29 -2.54 3.36 -1.68
CA THR A 29 -1.80 3.79 -2.88
C THR A 29 -2.52 3.45 -4.19
N ARG A 30 -2.09 4.08 -5.30
CA ARG A 30 -2.64 3.78 -6.63
C ARG A 30 -2.31 2.35 -7.07
N GLU A 31 -1.12 1.88 -6.72
CA GLU A 31 -0.61 0.55 -7.00
C GLU A 31 -1.41 -0.50 -6.24
N ALA A 32 -1.79 -0.22 -4.99
CA ALA A 32 -2.72 -1.07 -4.24
C ALA A 32 -4.10 -1.14 -4.92
N LEU A 33 -4.61 -0.01 -5.44
CA LEU A 33 -5.87 -0.01 -6.20
C LEU A 33 -5.78 -0.85 -7.48
N GLU A 34 -4.70 -0.69 -8.26
CA GLU A 34 -4.45 -1.46 -9.49
C GLU A 34 -4.40 -2.96 -9.20
N TRP A 35 -3.66 -3.36 -8.16
CA TRP A 35 -3.54 -4.76 -7.75
C TRP A 35 -4.89 -5.34 -7.32
N VAL A 36 -5.64 -4.66 -6.44
CA VAL A 36 -6.93 -5.15 -5.96
C VAL A 36 -7.94 -5.28 -7.11
N LYS A 37 -7.97 -4.32 -8.05
CA LYS A 37 -8.82 -4.41 -9.25
C LYS A 37 -8.48 -5.64 -10.09
N ALA A 38 -7.19 -5.91 -10.32
CA ALA A 38 -6.76 -7.10 -11.06
C ALA A 38 -7.11 -8.39 -10.32
N MET A 39 -7.03 -8.42 -8.99
CA MET A 39 -7.41 -9.58 -8.19
C MET A 39 -8.91 -9.91 -8.30
N THR A 40 -9.76 -8.88 -8.36
CA THR A 40 -11.22 -9.02 -8.47
C THR A 40 -11.75 -9.14 -9.90
N GLY A 41 -10.92 -8.87 -10.91
CA GLY A 41 -11.29 -8.94 -12.32
C GLY A 41 -10.72 -10.16 -13.05
N GLU A 42 -10.93 -10.19 -14.37
CA GLU A 42 -10.29 -11.15 -15.27
C GLU A 42 -8.87 -10.68 -15.58
N SER A 43 -7.89 -11.32 -14.94
CA SER A 43 -6.46 -11.07 -15.14
C SER A 43 -5.70 -12.37 -14.95
N SER A 44 -4.60 -12.54 -15.68
CA SER A 44 -3.77 -13.73 -15.56
C SER A 44 -3.07 -13.79 -14.19
N LYS A 45 -2.61 -14.98 -13.80
CA LYS A 45 -1.87 -15.16 -12.53
C LYS A 45 -0.58 -14.34 -12.51
N GLU A 46 0.08 -14.25 -13.66
CA GLU A 46 1.33 -13.52 -13.86
C GLU A 46 1.10 -12.01 -13.66
N THR A 47 0.05 -11.45 -14.24
CA THR A 47 -0.34 -10.05 -14.04
C THR A 47 -0.67 -9.75 -12.57
N LYS A 48 -1.45 -10.62 -11.92
CA LYS A 48 -1.80 -10.47 -10.50
C LYS A 48 -0.54 -10.44 -9.62
N LEU A 49 0.41 -11.34 -9.87
CA LEU A 49 1.67 -11.39 -9.13
C LEU A 49 2.55 -10.17 -9.40
N ALA A 50 2.65 -9.70 -10.64
CA ALA A 50 3.43 -8.52 -10.98
C ALA A 50 2.89 -7.26 -10.29
N LEU A 51 1.57 -7.07 -10.31
CA LEU A 51 0.92 -5.94 -9.63
C LEU A 51 1.06 -6.02 -8.11
N MET A 52 0.99 -7.22 -7.53
CA MET A 52 1.24 -7.42 -6.10
C MET A 52 2.65 -6.96 -5.71
N LYS A 53 3.67 -7.36 -6.48
CA LYS A 53 5.06 -6.94 -6.23
C LYS A 53 5.21 -5.42 -6.32
N LYS A 54 4.66 -4.81 -7.37
CA LYS A 54 4.65 -3.35 -7.55
C LYS A 54 3.98 -2.62 -6.38
N ALA A 55 2.83 -3.12 -5.91
CA ALA A 55 2.13 -2.54 -4.75
C ALA A 55 2.96 -2.67 -3.46
N ALA A 56 3.60 -3.81 -3.23
CA ALA A 56 4.47 -4.05 -2.08
C ALA A 56 5.73 -3.15 -2.12
N GLU A 57 6.38 -3.02 -3.27
CA GLU A 57 7.52 -2.12 -3.46
C GLU A 57 7.13 -0.66 -3.20
N LYS A 58 5.95 -0.23 -3.68
CA LYS A 58 5.46 1.11 -3.38
C LYS A 58 5.22 1.31 -1.89
N GLN A 59 4.61 0.35 -1.20
CA GLN A 59 4.38 0.43 0.23
C GLN A 59 5.70 0.52 1.01
N ALA A 60 6.69 -0.32 0.65
CA ALA A 60 8.01 -0.27 1.27
C ALA A 60 8.66 1.11 1.12
N LYS A 61 8.60 1.69 -0.08
CA LYS A 61 9.14 3.03 -0.33
C LYS A 61 8.45 4.12 0.52
N VAL A 62 7.12 4.10 0.63
CA VAL A 62 6.37 5.08 1.44
C VAL A 62 6.67 4.93 2.94
N THR A 63 6.99 3.71 3.40
CA THR A 63 7.36 3.46 4.79
C THR A 63 8.78 3.90 5.13
N GLU A 64 9.67 3.99 4.15
CA GLU A 64 11.06 4.43 4.32
C GLU A 64 11.23 5.96 4.27
N GLU A 65 10.29 6.67 3.65
CA GLU A 65 10.24 8.15 3.57
C GLU A 65 10.18 8.81 4.96
#